data_AF-A0A2V2U9L5-F1
#
_entry.id   AF-A0A2V2U9L5-F1
#
_cell.length_a   1.000
_cell.length_b   1.000
_cell.length_c   1.000
_cell.angle_alpha   90.00
_cell.angle_beta   90.00
_cell.angle_gamma   90.00
#
_symmetry.space_group_name_H-M   'P 1'
#
loop_
_entity.id
_entity.type
_entity.pdbx_description
1 polymer ?
#
loop_
_entity_poly.entity_id
_entity_poly.type
_entity_poly.pdbx_seq_one_letter_code
_entity_poly.pdbx_strand_id
1 'polypeptide(L)'
;MTNSLAEFNARNYWETRLSENLGLHGTGWLKLGRHYYNWMYKIRRKVLLRKIKSLCIDFNNSDVMDVGCGTGFYIDMWKELGIKSMGGMT
;
A
#
# COMPACT_ATOMS: atom_id res chain seq x y z
N MET A 1 -29.40 11.94 27.55
CA MET A 1 -28.56 12.57 26.50
C MET A 1 -27.72 11.49 25.86
N THR A 2 -28.09 11.02 24.68
CA THR A 2 -27.29 10.08 23.89
C THR A 2 -26.14 10.85 23.26
N ASN A 3 -24.91 10.59 23.70
CA ASN A 3 -23.70 11.03 23.01
C ASN A 3 -23.78 10.49 21.57
N SER A 4 -24.02 11.35 20.58
CA SER A 4 -23.75 10.99 19.20
C SER A 4 -22.23 10.88 19.09
N LEU A 5 -21.71 9.66 19.05
CA LEU A 5 -20.34 9.43 18.59
C LEU A 5 -20.22 10.15 17.25
N ALA A 6 -19.30 11.10 17.16
CA ALA A 6 -19.05 11.82 15.92
C ALA A 6 -18.90 10.79 14.79
N GLU A 7 -19.63 10.99 13.70
CA GLU A 7 -19.62 10.09 12.56
C GLU A 7 -18.18 9.95 12.04
N PHE A 8 -17.74 8.71 11.84
CA PHE A 8 -16.37 8.46 11.41
C PHE A 8 -16.15 8.94 9.97
N ASN A 9 -15.31 9.96 9.80
CA ASN A 9 -14.89 10.43 8.48
C ASN A 9 -13.64 9.67 8.01
N ALA A 10 -13.85 8.62 7.23
CA ALA A 10 -12.77 7.76 6.72
C ALA A 10 -11.77 8.53 5.85
N ARG A 11 -12.24 9.46 5.02
CA ARG A 11 -11.38 10.28 4.14
C ARG A 11 -10.40 11.10 4.97
N ASN A 12 -10.92 11.91 5.89
CA ASN A 12 -10.10 12.78 6.72
C ASN A 12 -9.10 11.98 7.55
N TYR A 13 -9.53 10.85 8.12
CA TYR A 13 -8.64 9.96 8.88
C TYR A 13 -7.44 9.50 8.04
N TRP A 14 -7.65 9.02 6.82
CA TRP A 14 -6.56 8.51 5.97
C TRP A 14 -5.70 9.63 5.40
N GLU A 15 -6.29 10.75 4.96
CA GLU A 15 -5.55 11.91 4.44
C GLU A 15 -4.62 12.50 5.52
N THR A 16 -5.12 12.73 6.74
CA THR A 16 -4.30 13.17 7.87
C THR A 16 -3.22 12.15 8.20
N ARG A 17 -3.58 10.86 8.32
CA ARG A 17 -2.62 9.83 8.72
C ARG A 17 -1.48 9.65 7.72
N LEU A 18 -1.78 9.65 6.42
CA LEU A 18 -0.78 9.47 5.37
C LEU A 18 0.13 10.69 5.21
N SER A 19 -0.39 11.89 5.46
CA SER A 19 0.42 13.13 5.45
C SER A 19 1.38 13.22 6.64
N GLU A 20 0.95 12.78 7.83
CA GLU A 20 1.78 12.83 9.05
C GLU A 20 2.82 11.71 9.13
N ASN A 21 2.59 10.57 8.46
CA ASN A 21 3.42 9.37 8.57
C ASN A 21 3.93 8.92 7.18
N LEU A 22 4.84 9.70 6.62
CA LEU A 22 5.40 9.46 5.29
C LEU A 22 6.11 8.10 5.20
N GLY A 23 5.57 7.19 4.40
CA GLY A 23 6.13 5.86 4.12
C GLY A 23 5.39 4.71 4.82
N LEU A 24 6.01 3.53 4.79
CA LEU A 24 5.37 2.24 5.08
C LEU A 24 4.70 2.09 6.47
N HIS A 25 5.03 2.98 7.40
CA HIS A 25 4.48 2.99 8.75
C HIS A 25 3.12 3.70 8.84
N GLY A 26 2.79 4.61 7.90
CA GLY A 26 1.53 5.35 7.89
C GLY A 26 0.30 4.50 7.57
N THR A 27 0.47 3.39 6.85
CA THR A 27 -0.61 2.47 6.45
C THR A 27 -0.80 1.30 7.42
N GLY A 28 0.04 1.18 8.46
CA GLY A 28 0.02 0.06 9.41
C GLY A 28 -0.46 0.43 10.82
N TRP A 29 -0.46 -0.54 11.73
CA TRP A 29 -0.58 -0.31 13.18
C TRP A 29 0.58 0.53 13.77
N LEU A 30 0.33 1.79 14.11
CA LEU A 30 1.35 2.75 14.57
C LEU A 30 2.15 2.31 15.81
N LYS A 31 1.63 1.36 16.60
CA LYS A 31 2.31 0.86 17.80
C LYS A 31 3.49 -0.06 17.49
N LEU A 32 3.66 -0.49 16.24
CA LEU A 32 4.80 -1.32 15.84
C LEU A 32 5.99 -0.43 15.48
N GLY A 33 7.18 -0.78 15.99
CA GLY A 33 8.40 -0.04 15.71
C GLY A 33 8.81 -0.08 14.24
N ARG A 34 9.57 0.94 13.81
CA ARG A 34 10.05 1.08 12.41
C ARG A 34 10.82 -0.16 11.91
N HIS A 35 11.63 -0.79 12.75
CA HIS A 35 12.38 -2.00 12.38
C HIS A 35 11.47 -3.19 12.06
N TYR A 36 10.40 -3.37 12.85
CA TYR A 36 9.40 -4.39 12.61
C TYR A 36 8.71 -4.14 11.27
N TYR A 37 8.31 -2.89 11.01
CA TYR A 37 7.71 -2.50 9.73
C TYR A 37 8.61 -2.82 8.54
N ASN A 38 9.87 -2.40 8.59
CA ASN A 38 10.81 -2.63 7.52
C ASN A 38 10.99 -4.13 7.24
N TRP A 39 11.06 -4.96 8.28
CA TRP A 39 11.16 -6.41 8.11
C TRP A 39 9.88 -7.03 7.53
N MET A 40 8.71 -6.61 8.02
CA MET A 40 7.42 -7.07 7.50
C MET A 40 7.27 -6.75 6.00
N TYR A 41 7.58 -5.53 5.58
CA TYR A 41 7.48 -5.14 4.18
C TYR A 41 8.52 -5.84 3.29
N LYS A 42 9.72 -6.15 3.80
CA LYS A 42 10.67 -7.03 3.11
C LYS A 42 10.08 -8.41 2.82
N ILE A 43 9.37 -9.01 3.79
CA ILE A 43 8.70 -10.30 3.59
C ILE A 43 7.55 -10.18 2.60
N ARG A 44 6.70 -9.15 2.72
CA ARG A 44 5.61 -8.91 1.78
C ARG A 44 6.12 -8.83 0.34
N ARG A 45 7.18 -8.05 0.10
CA ARG A 45 7.83 -7.96 -1.22
C ARG A 45 8.28 -9.34 -1.71
N LYS A 46 9.01 -10.08 -0.87
CA LYS A 46 9.53 -11.42 -1.22
C LYS A 46 8.42 -12.40 -1.59
N VAL A 47 7.36 -12.46 -0.79
CA VAL A 47 6.22 -13.37 -1.01
C VAL A 47 5.45 -12.97 -2.26
N LEU A 48 5.16 -11.67 -2.42
CA LEU A 48 4.40 -11.18 -3.56
C LEU A 48 5.15 -11.44 -4.88
N LEU A 49 6.44 -11.11 -4.98
CA LEU A 49 7.23 -11.40 -6.19
C LEU A 49 7.28 -12.89 -6.51
N ARG A 50 7.39 -13.76 -5.49
CA ARG A 50 7.34 -15.21 -5.69
C ARG A 50 6.00 -15.67 -6.26
N LYS A 51 4.89 -15.12 -5.75
CA LYS A 51 3.54 -15.46 -6.21
C LYS A 51 3.28 -14.93 -7.62
N ILE A 52 3.65 -13.68 -7.88
CA ILE A 52 3.53 -13.06 -9.20
C ILE A 52 4.30 -13.87 -10.26
N LYS A 53 5.54 -14.28 -9.96
CA LYS A 53 6.34 -15.10 -10.90
C LYS A 53 5.64 -16.43 -11.27
N SER A 54 4.81 -16.98 -10.38
CA SER A 54 4.05 -18.20 -10.65
C SER A 54 2.78 -18.00 -11.50
N LEU A 55 2.36 -16.76 -11.75
CA LEU A 55 1.16 -16.46 -12.54
C LEU A 55 1.40 -16.43 -14.05
N CYS A 56 2.65 -16.51 -14.51
CA CYS A 56 3.01 -16.48 -15.94
C CYS A 56 2.38 -15.30 -16.73
N ILE A 57 2.25 -14.14 -16.08
CA ILE A 57 1.74 -12.91 -16.69
C ILE A 57 2.87 -12.16 -17.37
N ASP A 58 2.65 -11.67 -18.58
CA ASP A 58 3.54 -10.72 -19.26
C ASP A 58 3.24 -9.29 -18.79
N PHE A 59 4.00 -8.83 -17.79
CA PHE A 59 3.83 -7.50 -17.23
C PHE A 59 4.19 -6.39 -18.22
N ASN A 60 5.12 -6.62 -19.16
CA ASN A 60 5.56 -5.58 -20.09
C ASN A 60 4.44 -5.08 -21.03
N ASN A 61 3.37 -5.86 -21.18
CA ASN A 61 2.20 -5.50 -21.95
C ASN A 61 0.92 -5.38 -21.09
N SER A 62 1.07 -5.29 -19.77
CA SER A 62 -0.05 -5.23 -18.82
C SER A 62 -0.28 -3.81 -18.30
N ASP A 63 -1.55 -3.41 -18.23
CA ASP A 63 -2.02 -2.19 -17.57
C ASP A 63 -2.52 -2.57 -16.15
N VAL A 64 -1.98 -1.92 -15.10
CA VAL A 64 -2.24 -2.28 -13.70
C VAL A 64 -2.97 -1.16 -12.96
N MET A 65 -4.00 -1.51 -12.19
CA MET A 65 -4.72 -0.61 -11.28
C MET A 65 -4.48 -1.03 -9.82
N ASP A 66 -3.90 -0.14 -9.02
CA ASP A 66 -3.64 -0.35 -7.59
C ASP A 66 -4.62 0.47 -6.74
N VAL A 67 -5.60 -0.20 -6.12
CA VAL A 67 -6.64 0.42 -5.29
C VAL A 67 -6.23 0.35 -3.82
N GLY A 68 -6.23 1.50 -3.15
CA GLY A 68 -5.72 1.62 -1.78
C GLY A 68 -4.19 1.57 -1.76
N CYS A 69 -3.55 2.14 -2.78
CA CYS A 69 -2.10 2.05 -2.97
C CYS A 69 -1.28 2.76 -1.86
N GLY A 70 -1.96 3.57 -1.04
CA GLY A 70 -1.41 4.21 0.16
C GLY A 70 -0.17 5.02 -0.18
N THR A 71 0.96 4.69 0.45
CA THR A 71 2.23 5.37 0.22
C THR A 71 3.00 4.86 -1.01
N GLY A 72 2.41 4.01 -1.85
CA GLY A 72 3.01 3.57 -3.12
C GLY A 72 3.90 2.32 -3.06
N PHE A 73 3.91 1.58 -1.95
CA PHE A 73 4.77 0.38 -1.79
C PHE A 73 4.64 -0.62 -2.95
N TYR A 74 3.41 -0.94 -3.35
CA TYR A 74 3.16 -1.89 -4.43
C TYR A 74 3.32 -1.25 -5.80
N ILE A 75 3.03 0.05 -5.94
CA ILE A 75 3.31 0.82 -7.16
C ILE A 75 4.79 0.69 -7.57
N ASP A 76 5.71 0.84 -6.62
CA ASP A 76 7.14 0.71 -6.90
C ASP A 76 7.49 -0.71 -7.38
N MET A 77 6.87 -1.74 -6.78
CA MET A 77 7.05 -3.12 -7.24
C MET A 77 6.51 -3.35 -8.65
N TRP A 78 5.36 -2.77 -9.00
CA TRP A 78 4.80 -2.91 -10.35
C TRP A 78 5.70 -2.25 -11.39
N LYS A 79 6.25 -1.07 -11.08
CA LYS A 79 7.23 -0.39 -11.96
C LYS A 79 8.48 -1.24 -12.17
N GLU A 80 9.02 -1.87 -11.12
CA GLU A 80 10.16 -2.78 -11.23
C GLU A 80 9.88 -4.02 -12.10
N LEU A 81 8.62 -4.45 -12.19
CA LEU A 81 8.18 -5.55 -13.06
C LEU A 81 8.00 -5.14 -14.53
N GLY A 82 8.18 -3.86 -14.86
CA GLY A 82 8.15 -3.37 -16.24
C GLY A 82 6.75 -3.13 -16.80
N ILE A 83 5.74 -2.91 -15.95
CA ILE A 83 4.36 -2.72 -16.43
C ILE A 83 4.23 -1.61 -17.48
N LYS A 84 3.32 -1.79 -18.43
CA LYS A 84 3.09 -0.84 -19.52
C LYS A 84 2.50 0.48 -19.01
N SER A 85 1.47 0.40 -18.17
CA SER A 85 0.85 1.57 -17.56
C SER A 85 0.29 1.26 -16.17
N MET A 86 0.16 2.31 -15.36
CA MET A 86 -0.22 2.23 -13.95
C MET A 86 -1.29 3.28 -13.62
N GLY A 87 -2.38 2.84 -13.01
CA GLY A 87 -3.34 3.68 -12.32
C GLY A 87 -3.31 3.42 -10.81
N GLY A 88 -3.46 4.46 -10.00
CA GLY A 88 -3.49 4.34 -8.54
C GLY A 88 -4.59 5.21 -7.93
N MET A 89 -5.25 4.70 -6.89
CA MET A 89 -6.25 5.46 -6.12
C MET A 89 -6.07 5.24 -4.61
N THR A 90 -6.05 6.34 -3.84
CA THR A 90 -6.03 6.35 -2.36
C THR A 90 -7.36 6.82 -1.79
#